data_AF-A0AB35YZP7-F1
#
_entry.id   AF-A0AB35YZP7-F1
#
_cell.length_a   1.000
_cell.length_b   1.000
_cell.length_c   1.000
_cell.angle_alpha   90.00
_cell.angle_beta   90.00
_cell.angle_gamma   90.00
#
_symmetry.space_group_name_H-M   'P 1'
#
loop_
_entity.id
_entity.type
_entity.pdbx_description
1 polymer ?
#
loop_
_entity_poly.entity_id
_entity_poly.type
_entity_poly.pdbx_seq_one_letter_code
_entity_poly.pdbx_strand_id
1 'polypeptide(L)'
;MDEPNDLDILVKSEFEKLYSELDDDKQKFINPKSIKNILFHLIENPRLNPQKNQKLQELGEIRMKKKLMEFFNSVRNTDLNKDSASDLYVRYFMKIGEFMSEYYGFSGDGGKNILISILIVLTIGVGIDTILYLISWIELPLFSLLLLTFYIVRRIIKYRKKKQYGLFY
;
A
#
# COMPACT_ATOMS: atom_id res chain seq x y z
N MET A 1 26.94 5.01 -9.87
CA MET A 1 25.85 5.72 -10.56
C MET A 1 25.54 4.85 -11.76
N ASP A 2 24.45 4.09 -11.70
CA ASP A 2 24.02 3.27 -12.83
C ASP A 2 23.40 4.19 -13.87
N GLU A 3 23.77 4.01 -15.14
CA GLU A 3 23.16 4.74 -16.26
C GLU A 3 21.64 4.53 -16.22
N PRO A 4 20.83 5.58 -16.49
CA PRO A 4 19.39 5.44 -16.51
C PRO A 4 18.99 4.44 -17.59
N ASN A 5 18.34 3.35 -17.16
CA ASN A 5 17.77 2.35 -18.05
C ASN A 5 16.74 3.02 -18.98
N ASP A 6 16.74 2.72 -20.29
CA ASP A 6 15.79 3.28 -21.26
C ASP A 6 14.33 3.15 -20.79
N LEU A 7 14.00 2.07 -20.10
CA LEU A 7 12.67 1.84 -19.54
C LEU A 7 12.30 2.85 -18.45
N ASP A 8 13.27 3.33 -17.67
CA ASP A 8 13.04 4.25 -16.56
C ASP A 8 12.68 5.64 -17.07
N ILE A 9 13.41 6.10 -18.09
CA ILE A 9 13.12 7.35 -18.79
C ILE A 9 11.74 7.26 -19.43
N LEU A 10 11.44 6.15 -20.11
CA LEU A 10 10.17 5.94 -20.78
C LEU A 10 8.98 5.95 -19.81
N VAL A 11 9.07 5.26 -18.67
CA VAL A 11 7.98 5.22 -17.68
C VAL A 11 7.71 6.62 -17.10
N LYS A 12 8.77 7.38 -16.81
CA LYS A 12 8.63 8.74 -16.28
C LYS A 12 8.00 9.68 -17.31
N SER A 13 8.49 9.67 -18.55
CA SER A 13 7.96 10.53 -19.61
C SER A 13 6.51 10.19 -19.96
N GLU A 14 6.16 8.91 -19.99
CA GLU A 14 4.78 8.48 -20.23
C GLU A 14 3.83 8.87 -19.10
N PHE A 15 4.27 8.84 -17.85
CA PHE A 15 3.48 9.33 -16.74
C PHE A 15 3.23 10.84 -16.83
N GLU A 16 4.27 11.65 -17.12
CA GLU A 16 4.10 13.09 -17.26
C GLU A 16 3.18 13.45 -18.44
N LYS A 17 3.36 12.76 -19.57
CA LYS A 17 2.50 12.91 -20.75
C LYS A 17 1.04 12.57 -20.43
N LEU A 18 0.80 11.41 -19.81
CA LEU A 18 -0.54 11.02 -19.36
C LEU A 18 -1.15 12.08 -18.44
N TYR A 19 -0.38 12.56 -17.47
CA TYR A 19 -0.87 13.53 -16.49
C TYR A 19 -1.24 14.87 -17.15
N SER A 20 -0.48 15.30 -18.17
CA SER A 20 -0.81 16.50 -18.96
C SER A 20 -1.99 16.35 -19.91
N GLU A 21 -2.32 15.12 -20.33
CA GLU A 21 -3.44 14.82 -21.23
C GLU A 21 -4.79 14.76 -20.50
N LEU A 22 -4.78 14.61 -19.18
CA LEU A 22 -5.98 14.43 -18.37
C LEU A 22 -6.46 15.76 -17.77
N ASP A 23 -7.73 16.06 -17.99
CA ASP A 23 -8.42 17.16 -17.30
C ASP A 23 -8.39 16.95 -15.77
N ASP A 24 -8.40 18.05 -15.01
CA ASP A 24 -8.35 18.05 -13.54
C ASP A 24 -9.41 17.12 -12.92
N ASP A 25 -10.59 17.06 -13.54
CA ASP A 25 -11.69 16.19 -13.10
C ASP A 25 -11.41 14.69 -13.27
N LYS A 26 -10.59 14.31 -14.26
CA LYS A 26 -10.20 12.92 -14.49
C LYS A 26 -8.96 12.53 -13.69
N GLN A 27 -8.09 13.49 -13.38
CA GLN A 27 -6.89 13.25 -12.57
C GLN A 27 -7.21 12.68 -11.17
N LYS A 28 -8.37 13.03 -10.59
CA LYS A 28 -8.81 12.49 -9.29
C LYS A 28 -8.98 10.97 -9.27
N PHE A 29 -9.19 10.35 -10.44
CA PHE A 29 -9.40 8.91 -10.58
C PHE A 29 -8.11 8.09 -10.68
N ILE A 30 -6.98 8.71 -10.99
CA ILE A 30 -5.70 7.99 -11.20
C ILE A 30 -4.69 8.16 -10.04
N ASN A 31 -5.04 8.95 -9.02
CA ASN A 31 -4.21 9.24 -7.84
C ASN A 31 -2.72 9.49 -8.16
N PRO A 32 -2.38 10.66 -8.73
CA PRO A 32 -1.00 10.96 -9.17
C PRO A 32 0.01 10.94 -8.03
N LYS A 33 -0.39 11.19 -6.77
CA LYS A 33 0.51 11.14 -5.61
C LYS A 33 1.03 9.72 -5.38
N SER A 34 0.15 8.73 -5.44
CA SER A 34 0.54 7.32 -5.30
C SER A 34 1.49 6.89 -6.41
N ILE A 35 1.22 7.30 -7.65
CA ILE A 35 2.08 6.98 -8.80
C ILE A 35 3.46 7.62 -8.64
N LYS A 36 3.52 8.93 -8.33
CA LYS A 36 4.79 9.63 -8.07
C LYS A 36 5.61 8.97 -6.98
N ASN A 37 4.97 8.54 -5.89
CA ASN A 37 5.66 7.85 -4.79
C ASN A 37 6.21 6.47 -5.22
N ILE A 38 5.48 5.74 -6.07
CA ILE A 38 5.97 4.49 -6.65
C ILE A 38 7.16 4.76 -7.57
N LEU A 39 7.07 5.73 -8.48
CA LEU A 39 8.16 6.09 -9.40
C LEU A 39 9.42 6.52 -8.64
N PHE A 40 9.26 7.32 -7.58
CA PHE A 40 10.37 7.73 -6.73
C PHE A 40 11.12 6.51 -6.16
N HIS A 41 10.39 5.49 -5.68
CA HIS A 41 11.00 4.32 -5.08
C HIS A 41 11.44 3.24 -6.07
N LEU A 42 10.81 3.16 -7.24
CA LEU A 42 11.10 2.16 -8.26
C LEU A 42 12.19 2.60 -9.24
N ILE A 43 12.40 3.91 -9.40
CA ILE A 43 13.28 4.49 -10.42
C ILE A 43 14.29 5.46 -9.80
N GLU A 44 13.85 6.47 -9.06
CA GLU A 44 14.74 7.56 -8.62
C GLU A 44 15.62 7.17 -7.42
N ASN A 45 15.06 6.34 -6.53
CA ASN A 45 15.72 5.90 -5.31
C ASN A 45 15.38 4.42 -5.04
N PRO A 46 15.80 3.51 -5.94
CA PRO A 46 15.68 2.08 -5.71
C PRO A 46 16.54 1.70 -4.50
N ARG A 47 15.93 1.01 -3.55
CA ARG A 47 16.60 0.50 -2.36
C ARG A 47 16.45 -0.99 -2.32
N LEU A 48 17.57 -1.70 -2.21
CA LEU A 48 17.58 -3.13 -2.02
C LEU A 48 17.01 -3.47 -0.65
N ASN A 49 16.10 -4.44 -0.60
CA ASN A 49 15.63 -5.00 0.65
C ASN A 49 16.69 -6.00 1.16
N PRO A 50 17.35 -5.74 2.30
CA PRO A 50 18.43 -6.60 2.81
C PRO A 50 17.94 -8.01 3.21
N GLN A 51 16.63 -8.19 3.37
CA GLN A 51 16.02 -9.46 3.76
C GLN A 51 15.55 -10.30 2.56
N LYS A 52 15.70 -9.81 1.33
CA LYS A 52 15.17 -10.44 0.12
C LYS A 52 16.27 -10.66 -0.91
N ASN A 53 15.99 -11.54 -1.88
CA ASN A 53 16.91 -11.81 -2.97
C ASN A 53 16.97 -10.62 -3.95
N GLN A 54 18.17 -10.06 -4.13
CA GLN A 54 18.41 -8.91 -4.99
C GLN A 54 18.00 -9.14 -6.45
N LYS A 55 18.38 -10.27 -7.06
CA LYS A 55 18.05 -10.56 -8.46
C LYS A 55 16.53 -10.68 -8.68
N LEU A 56 15.82 -11.25 -7.71
CA LEU A 56 14.35 -11.31 -7.77
C LEU A 56 13.72 -9.92 -7.63
N GLN A 57 14.30 -9.05 -6.80
CA GLN A 57 13.87 -7.67 -6.69
C GLN A 57 14.06 -6.95 -8.03
N GLU A 58 15.25 -6.96 -8.62
CA GLU A 58 15.56 -6.31 -9.90
C GLU A 58 14.62 -6.78 -11.03
N LEU A 59 14.38 -8.09 -11.15
CA LEU A 59 13.42 -8.64 -12.10
C LEU A 59 11.97 -8.18 -11.81
N GLY A 60 11.61 -8.10 -10.54
CA GLY A 60 10.32 -7.58 -10.09
C GLY A 60 10.15 -6.10 -10.44
N GLU A 61 11.19 -5.29 -10.27
CA GLU A 61 11.20 -3.87 -10.60
C GLU A 61 10.91 -3.67 -12.10
N ILE A 62 11.58 -4.43 -12.98
CA ILE A 62 11.33 -4.40 -14.43
C ILE A 62 9.88 -4.79 -14.74
N ARG A 63 9.34 -5.83 -14.11
CA ARG A 63 7.93 -6.25 -14.31
C ARG A 63 6.95 -5.17 -13.85
N MET A 64 7.23 -4.49 -12.74
CA MET A 64 6.35 -3.42 -12.24
C MET A 64 6.40 -2.17 -13.12
N LYS A 65 7.58 -1.82 -13.66
CA LYS A 65 7.73 -0.76 -14.66
C LYS A 65 6.88 -1.06 -15.91
N LYS A 66 6.92 -2.29 -16.42
CA LYS A 66 6.04 -2.73 -17.53
C LYS A 66 4.55 -2.65 -17.17
N LYS A 67 4.17 -3.05 -15.95
CA LYS A 67 2.77 -2.91 -15.48
C LYS A 67 2.29 -1.47 -15.38
N LEU A 68 3.16 -0.54 -14.99
CA LEU A 68 2.85 0.89 -15.00
C LEU A 68 2.57 1.38 -16.42
N MET A 69 3.36 0.94 -17.40
CA MET A 69 3.11 1.25 -18.81
C MET A 69 1.77 0.68 -19.31
N GLU A 70 1.46 -0.58 -18.98
CA GLU A 70 0.15 -1.19 -19.29
C GLU A 70 -1.00 -0.39 -18.66
N PHE A 71 -0.82 0.07 -17.42
CA PHE A 71 -1.78 0.92 -16.74
C PHE A 71 -1.96 2.27 -17.45
N PHE A 72 -0.87 2.97 -17.79
CA PHE A 72 -0.95 4.26 -18.49
C PHE A 72 -1.67 4.13 -19.83
N ASN A 73 -1.35 3.08 -20.59
CA ASN A 73 -2.06 2.80 -21.84
C ASN A 73 -3.55 2.51 -21.60
N SER A 74 -3.88 1.74 -20.57
CA SER A 74 -5.28 1.41 -20.26
C SER A 74 -6.07 2.65 -19.84
N VAL A 75 -5.47 3.54 -19.07
CA VAL A 75 -6.07 4.82 -18.67
C VAL A 75 -6.44 5.67 -19.89
N ARG A 76 -5.56 5.79 -20.89
CA ARG A 76 -5.84 6.57 -22.12
C ARG A 76 -6.98 6.00 -22.94
N ASN A 77 -7.13 4.68 -22.93
CA ASN A 77 -8.11 3.97 -23.74
C ASN A 77 -9.44 3.72 -23.01
N THR A 78 -9.59 4.22 -21.78
CA THR A 78 -10.78 3.99 -20.95
C THR A 78 -11.45 5.33 -20.64
N ASP A 79 -12.78 5.37 -20.70
CA ASP A 79 -13.51 6.52 -20.17
C ASP A 79 -13.45 6.49 -18.63
N LEU A 80 -12.67 7.42 -18.07
CA LEU A 80 -12.37 7.46 -16.65
C LEU A 80 -13.59 7.93 -15.85
N ASN A 81 -14.14 7.01 -15.08
CA ASN A 81 -15.15 7.25 -14.06
C ASN A 81 -14.79 6.43 -12.81
N LYS A 82 -15.62 6.51 -11.77
CA LYS A 82 -15.34 5.86 -10.48
C LYS A 82 -15.17 4.34 -10.61
N ASP A 83 -16.00 3.70 -11.42
CA ASP A 83 -16.02 2.24 -11.54
C ASP A 83 -14.84 1.76 -12.39
N SER A 84 -14.58 2.41 -13.52
CA SER A 84 -13.44 2.09 -14.38
C SER A 84 -12.10 2.36 -13.67
N ALA A 85 -12.02 3.43 -12.88
CA ALA A 85 -10.85 3.71 -12.05
C ALA A 85 -10.58 2.62 -11.00
N SER A 86 -11.65 2.13 -10.37
CA SER A 86 -11.56 1.02 -9.42
C SER A 86 -11.09 -0.27 -10.10
N ASP A 87 -11.63 -0.60 -11.29
CA ASP A 87 -11.19 -1.77 -12.05
C ASP A 87 -9.71 -1.67 -12.45
N LEU A 88 -9.29 -0.52 -12.99
CA LEU A 88 -7.90 -0.26 -13.36
C LEU A 88 -6.97 -0.37 -12.14
N TYR A 89 -7.39 0.13 -10.98
CA TYR A 89 -6.62 -0.02 -9.75
C TYR A 89 -6.47 -1.49 -9.34
N VAL A 90 -7.57 -2.26 -9.33
CA VAL A 90 -7.54 -3.68 -8.96
C VAL A 90 -6.66 -4.46 -9.93
N ARG A 91 -6.78 -4.20 -11.23
CA ARG A 91 -6.06 -4.91 -12.29
C ARG A 91 -4.55 -4.67 -12.27
N TYR A 92 -4.13 -3.43 -12.01
CA TYR A 92 -2.73 -3.02 -12.11
C TYR A 92 -2.09 -2.70 -10.75
N PHE A 93 -2.72 -1.83 -9.97
CA PHE A 93 -2.14 -1.30 -8.74
C PHE A 93 -2.11 -2.27 -7.57
N MET A 94 -2.97 -3.29 -7.52
CA MET A 94 -2.84 -4.33 -6.49
C MET A 94 -1.50 -5.06 -6.59
N LYS A 95 -1.13 -5.51 -7.79
CA LYS A 95 0.14 -6.22 -8.00
C LYS A 95 1.35 -5.33 -7.78
N ILE A 96 1.29 -4.07 -8.25
CA ILE A 96 2.33 -3.07 -7.99
C ILE A 96 2.46 -2.83 -6.49
N GLY A 97 1.34 -2.61 -5.82
CA GLY A 97 1.27 -2.36 -4.39
C GLY A 97 1.80 -3.51 -3.53
N GLU A 98 1.49 -4.76 -3.89
CA GLU A 98 2.01 -5.96 -3.24
C GLU A 98 3.54 -6.02 -3.34
N PHE A 99 4.08 -5.81 -4.53
CA PHE A 99 5.52 -5.75 -4.75
C PHE A 99 6.17 -4.62 -3.94
N MET A 100 5.61 -3.42 -4.00
CA MET A 100 6.11 -2.28 -3.23
C MET A 100 6.06 -2.55 -1.73
N SER A 101 5.01 -3.24 -1.25
CA SER A 101 4.87 -3.62 0.16
C SER A 101 5.95 -4.60 0.59
N GLU A 102 6.23 -5.60 -0.25
CA GLU A 102 7.21 -6.63 0.03
C GLU A 102 8.66 -6.13 -0.01
N TYR A 103 9.01 -5.37 -1.05
CA TYR A 103 10.41 -4.97 -1.30
C TYR A 103 10.75 -3.56 -0.80
N TYR A 104 9.77 -2.65 -0.70
CA TYR A 104 10.01 -1.25 -0.30
C TYR A 104 9.32 -0.87 1.01
N GLY A 105 8.65 -1.82 1.68
CA GLY A 105 7.98 -1.58 2.96
C GLY A 105 6.78 -0.64 2.85
N PHE A 106 6.17 -0.58 1.67
CA PHE A 106 4.94 0.16 1.45
C PHE A 106 3.76 -0.47 2.23
N SER A 107 2.72 0.32 2.50
CA SER A 107 1.49 -0.14 3.15
C SER A 107 0.30 0.44 2.41
N GLY A 108 -0.44 -0.44 1.71
CA GLY A 108 -1.65 -0.09 0.94
C GLY A 108 -2.85 0.30 1.81
N ASP A 109 -2.79 -0.11 3.07
CA ASP A 109 -3.89 -0.10 4.02
C ASP A 109 -3.75 1.02 5.06
N GLY A 110 -3.15 2.15 4.65
CA GLY A 110 -2.84 3.28 5.52
C GLY A 110 -4.06 3.81 6.27
N GLY A 111 -4.36 3.22 7.43
CA GLY A 111 -5.35 3.74 8.37
C GLY A 111 -6.78 3.19 8.26
N LYS A 112 -7.26 2.75 7.10
CA LYS A 112 -8.72 2.53 6.93
C LYS A 112 -9.30 1.35 7.69
N ASN A 113 -8.57 0.23 7.80
CA ASN A 113 -9.04 -0.96 8.52
C ASN A 113 -8.59 -0.99 9.99
N ILE A 114 -8.08 0.13 10.52
CA ILE A 114 -7.60 0.23 11.90
C ILE A 114 -8.70 -0.06 12.91
N LEU A 115 -9.86 0.55 12.69
CA LEU A 115 -11.01 0.44 13.57
C LEU A 115 -11.57 -0.98 13.61
N ILE A 116 -11.70 -1.64 12.45
CA ILE A 116 -12.20 -3.03 12.38
C ILE A 116 -11.28 -3.97 13.17
N SER A 117 -9.96 -3.81 13.01
CA SER A 117 -9.02 -4.65 13.76
C SER A 117 -9.03 -4.35 15.27
N ILE A 118 -9.22 -3.08 15.67
CA ILE A 118 -9.37 -2.70 17.08
C ILE A 118 -10.63 -3.34 17.67
N LEU A 119 -11.76 -3.29 16.95
CA LEU A 119 -13.02 -3.90 17.37
C LEU A 119 -12.87 -5.41 17.57
N ILE A 120 -12.22 -6.12 16.64
CA ILE A 120 -11.99 -7.57 16.78
C ILE A 120 -11.16 -7.87 18.04
N VAL A 121 -10.07 -7.13 18.27
CA VAL A 121 -9.20 -7.32 19.44
C VAL A 121 -9.95 -7.05 20.74
N LEU A 122 -10.77 -5.99 20.77
CA LEU A 122 -11.62 -5.68 21.93
C LEU A 122 -12.65 -6.77 22.19
N THR A 123 -13.34 -7.28 21.17
CA THR A 123 -14.33 -8.36 21.34
C THR A 123 -13.69 -9.61 21.94
N ILE A 124 -12.50 -9.99 21.48
CA ILE A 124 -11.75 -11.13 22.04
C ILE A 124 -11.37 -10.86 23.49
N GLY A 125 -10.86 -9.66 23.79
CA GLY A 125 -10.48 -9.28 25.15
C GLY A 125 -11.66 -9.30 26.12
N VAL A 126 -12.78 -8.71 25.73
CA VAL A 126 -14.02 -8.69 26.54
C VAL A 126 -14.55 -10.10 26.75
N GLY A 127 -14.48 -10.97 25.73
CA GLY A 127 -14.85 -12.37 25.87
C GLY A 127 -14.01 -13.10 26.93
N ILE A 128 -12.69 -12.88 26.93
CA ILE A 128 -11.78 -13.46 27.92
C ILE A 128 -12.09 -12.91 29.32
N ASP A 129 -12.21 -11.59 29.48
CA ASP A 129 -12.53 -10.98 30.77
C ASP A 129 -13.88 -11.46 31.31
N THR A 130 -14.87 -11.66 30.44
CA THR A 130 -16.19 -12.20 30.82
C THR A 130 -16.06 -13.63 31.35
N ILE A 131 -15.30 -14.49 30.66
CA ILE A 131 -15.06 -15.87 31.12
C ILE A 131 -14.36 -15.86 32.48
N LEU A 132 -13.31 -15.05 32.64
CA LEU A 132 -12.52 -14.94 33.86
C LEU A 132 -13.32 -14.39 35.05
N TYR A 133 -14.22 -13.45 34.78
CA TYR A 133 -15.17 -12.93 35.76
C TYR A 133 -16.17 -14.01 36.21
N LEU A 134 -16.72 -14.79 35.27
CA LEU A 134 -17.68 -15.87 35.57
C LEU A 134 -17.08 -16.99 36.43
N ILE A 135 -15.77 -17.21 36.37
CA ILE A 135 -15.06 -18.18 37.23
C ILE A 135 -14.45 -17.53 38.48
N SER A 136 -14.81 -16.28 38.78
CA SER A 136 -14.35 -15.49 39.94
C SER A 136 -12.83 -15.40 40.06
N TRP A 137 -12.11 -15.49 38.95
CA TRP A 137 -10.64 -15.48 38.98
C TRP A 137 -10.11 -14.06 39.01
N ILE A 138 -10.79 -13.13 38.33
CA ILE A 138 -10.41 -11.73 38.21
C ILE A 138 -11.67 -10.85 38.14
N GLU A 139 -11.71 -9.77 38.92
CA GLU A 139 -12.84 -8.82 38.97
C GLU A 139 -12.69 -7.61 38.03
N LEU A 140 -11.49 -7.40 37.47
CA LEU A 140 -11.15 -6.27 36.61
C LEU A 140 -10.89 -6.71 35.16
N PRO A 141 -11.27 -5.90 34.14
CA PRO A 141 -11.09 -6.25 32.72
C PRO A 141 -9.64 -6.04 32.25
N LEU A 142 -8.71 -6.76 32.88
CA LEU A 142 -7.27 -6.64 32.65
C LEU A 142 -6.86 -7.17 31.27
N PHE A 143 -7.52 -8.21 30.74
CA PHE A 143 -7.12 -8.81 29.47
C PHE A 143 -7.53 -7.97 28.28
N SER A 144 -8.70 -7.33 28.31
CA SER A 144 -9.11 -6.35 27.29
C SER A 144 -8.10 -5.21 27.17
N LEU A 145 -7.70 -4.64 28.31
CA LEU A 145 -6.72 -3.56 28.37
C LEU A 145 -5.34 -4.01 27.87
N LEU A 146 -4.87 -5.18 28.29
CA LEU A 146 -3.58 -5.74 27.86
C LEU A 146 -3.56 -6.05 26.36
N LEU A 147 -4.59 -6.71 25.83
CA LEU A 147 -4.68 -7.06 24.41
C LEU A 147 -4.77 -5.82 23.52
N LEU A 148 -5.57 -4.82 23.93
CA LEU A 148 -5.66 -3.56 23.21
C LEU A 148 -4.31 -2.84 23.22
N THR A 149 -3.66 -2.72 24.37
CA THR A 149 -2.36 -2.06 24.51
C THR A 149 -1.29 -2.77 23.68
N PHE A 150 -1.21 -4.09 23.76
CA PHE A 150 -0.28 -4.89 22.98
C PHE A 150 -0.51 -4.73 21.48
N TYR A 151 -1.77 -4.73 21.04
CA TYR A 151 -2.12 -4.51 19.64
C TYR A 151 -1.70 -3.12 19.15
N ILE A 152 -1.99 -2.07 19.92
CA ILE A 152 -1.60 -0.69 19.59
C ILE A 152 -0.08 -0.57 19.52
N VAL A 153 0.65 -1.07 20.52
CA VAL A 153 2.12 -1.02 20.54
C VAL A 153 2.72 -1.77 19.35
N ARG A 154 2.25 -3.00 19.09
CA ARG A 154 2.71 -3.80 17.95
C ARG A 154 2.44 -3.08 16.63
N ARG A 155 1.28 -2.41 16.51
CA ARG A 155 0.94 -1.61 15.33
C ARG A 155 1.86 -0.42 15.19
N ILE A 156 2.05 0.37 16.24
CA ILE A 156 2.96 1.53 16.23
C ILE A 156 4.35 1.06 15.78
N ILE A 157 4.90 0.00 16.36
CA ILE A 157 6.20 -0.55 15.96
C ILE A 157 6.19 -0.97 14.47
N LYS A 158 5.15 -1.69 14.03
CA LYS A 158 5.03 -2.21 12.65
C LYS A 158 4.91 -1.11 11.60
N TYR A 159 4.26 0.00 11.90
CA TYR A 159 3.96 1.06 10.93
C TYR A 159 4.83 2.32 11.09
N ARG A 160 5.56 2.50 12.19
CA ARG A 160 6.46 3.65 12.41
C ARG A 160 7.55 3.80 11.34
N LYS A 161 7.90 2.72 10.62
CA LYS A 161 8.91 2.71 9.55
C LYS A 161 8.34 2.43 8.15
N LYS A 162 7.02 2.25 8.00
CA LYS A 162 6.40 1.88 6.72
C LYS A 162 5.99 3.11 5.92
N LYS A 163 6.26 3.09 4.62
CA LYS A 163 5.85 4.13 3.67
C LYS A 163 4.42 3.84 3.22
N GLN A 164 3.61 4.85 2.96
CA GLN A 164 2.18 4.67 2.70
C GLN A 164 1.86 4.78 1.19
N TYR A 165 0.92 3.99 0.70
CA TYR A 165 0.29 4.15 -0.61
C TYR A 165 -1.17 3.71 -0.53
N GLY A 166 -2.01 4.11 -1.49
CA GLY A 166 -3.38 3.60 -1.58
C GLY A 166 -4.25 4.45 -2.49
N LEU A 167 -5.37 3.88 -2.94
CA LEU A 167 -6.36 4.51 -3.82
C LEU A 167 -6.84 5.87 -3.26
N PHE A 168 -6.81 6.03 -1.93
CA PHE A 168 -7.22 7.23 -1.19
C PHE A 168 -6.10 7.88 -0.35
N TYR A 169 -4.84 7.81 -0.80
CA TYR A 169 -3.79 8.75 -0.32
C TYR A 169 -3.87 10.10 -1.03
#